data_AF-A0A0B7HKP7-F1
#
_entry.id   AF-A0A0B7HKP7-F1
#
_cell.length_a   1.000
_cell.length_b   1.000
_cell.length_c   1.000
_cell.angle_alpha   90.00
_cell.angle_beta   90.00
_cell.angle_gamma   90.00
#
_symmetry.space_group_name_H-M   'P 1'
#
loop_
_entity.id
_entity.type
_entity.pdbx_description
1 polymer ?
#
loop_
_entity_poly.entity_id
_entity_poly.type
_entity_poly.pdbx_seq_one_letter_code
_entity_poly.pdbx_strand_id
1 'polypeptide(L)'
;MKQILILLLSLFFTQCTQREIQLPQVSGVLQSEMVDYSVIYVFFNEENQEAELNANSLITSTHWVFHIDRRLTMRQAAEKIIKMQEKKEKPGMHNNPNSRNFFSVADMENKQLRFLEFTKQRFDWKGIDTEKIPQLSAIANSEGSFETRTDAVWVDGAMNFQDFAVLLYQTQLKGLFLTKIYVQP
;
A
#
# COMPACT_ATOMS: atom_id res chain seq x y z
N MET A 1 -29.94 -40.56 18.53
CA MET A 1 -29.76 -40.15 17.12
C MET A 1 -29.99 -38.65 16.90
N LYS A 2 -31.05 -38.02 17.45
CA LYS A 2 -31.31 -36.56 17.32
C LYS A 2 -30.15 -35.65 17.79
N GLN A 3 -29.46 -36.00 18.87
CA GLN A 3 -28.36 -35.16 19.39
C GLN A 3 -27.07 -35.22 18.56
N ILE A 4 -26.79 -36.36 17.92
CA ILE A 4 -25.67 -36.51 16.97
C ILE A 4 -25.94 -35.69 15.71
N LEU A 5 -27.20 -35.63 15.27
CA LEU A 5 -27.61 -34.82 14.12
C LEU A 5 -27.44 -33.32 14.38
N ILE A 6 -27.74 -32.86 15.60
CA ILE A 6 -27.54 -31.45 16.02
C ILE A 6 -26.04 -31.11 16.09
N LEU A 7 -25.21 -32.04 16.59
CA LEU A 7 -23.77 -31.87 16.63
C LEU A 7 -23.18 -31.82 15.21
N LEU A 8 -23.61 -32.69 14.29
CA LEU A 8 -23.21 -32.65 12.88
C LEU A 8 -23.64 -31.35 12.19
N LEU A 9 -24.83 -30.83 12.51
CA LEU A 9 -25.35 -29.59 11.93
C LEU A 9 -24.57 -28.36 12.40
N SER A 10 -24.01 -28.38 13.61
CA SER A 10 -23.16 -27.29 14.13
C SER A 10 -21.79 -27.17 13.45
N LEU A 11 -21.28 -28.23 12.80
CA LEU A 11 -20.01 -28.18 12.08
C LEU A 11 -20.08 -27.39 10.75
N PHE A 12 -21.28 -27.06 10.25
CA PHE A 12 -21.46 -26.39 8.95
C PHE A 12 -21.48 -24.85 9.01
N PHE A 13 -21.35 -24.23 10.20
CA PHE A 13 -21.43 -22.77 10.35
C PHE A 13 -20.08 -22.05 10.48
N THR A 14 -18.96 -22.67 10.08
CA THR A 14 -17.72 -21.91 9.92
C THR A 14 -17.76 -21.19 8.57
N GLN A 15 -18.45 -20.05 8.50
CA GLN A 15 -18.29 -19.13 7.38
C GLN A 15 -16.85 -18.62 7.40
N CYS A 16 -16.02 -19.17 6.52
CA CYS A 16 -14.77 -18.54 6.14
C CYS A 16 -15.17 -17.30 5.31
N THR A 17 -15.27 -16.14 5.94
CA THR A 17 -15.47 -14.87 5.22
C THR A 17 -14.21 -14.60 4.41
N GLN A 18 -14.16 -15.13 3.20
CA GLN A 18 -13.09 -14.87 2.26
C GLN A 18 -13.25 -13.42 1.80
N ARG A 19 -12.46 -12.52 2.38
CA ARG A 19 -12.48 -11.10 2.02
C ARG A 19 -11.67 -10.92 0.76
N GLU A 20 -12.32 -10.44 -0.29
CA GLU A 20 -11.69 -10.09 -1.55
C GLU A 20 -11.04 -8.70 -1.43
N ILE A 21 -9.84 -8.55 -1.99
CA ILE A 21 -9.16 -7.26 -2.05
C ILE A 21 -9.02 -6.82 -3.51
N GLN A 22 -9.43 -5.59 -3.81
CA GLN A 22 -9.27 -5.03 -5.15
C GLN A 22 -7.92 -4.32 -5.25
N LEU A 23 -6.93 -4.94 -5.88
CA LEU A 23 -5.60 -4.34 -6.03
C LEU A 23 -5.61 -3.16 -7.01
N PRO A 24 -4.77 -2.13 -6.80
CA PRO A 24 -4.58 -1.07 -7.77
C PRO A 24 -4.02 -1.64 -9.08
N GLN A 25 -4.45 -1.09 -10.20
CA GLN A 25 -4.12 -1.54 -11.54
C GLN A 25 -3.09 -0.60 -12.17
N VAL A 26 -1.99 -1.15 -12.69
CA VAL A 26 -0.93 -0.38 -13.34
C VAL A 26 -0.58 -1.07 -14.65
N SER A 27 -0.33 -0.31 -15.71
CA SER A 27 0.17 -0.83 -16.99
C SER A 27 1.67 -0.56 -17.08
N GLY A 28 2.48 -1.61 -17.22
CA GLY A 28 3.92 -1.47 -17.36
C GLY A 28 4.74 -2.62 -16.77
N VAL A 29 6.07 -2.48 -16.86
CA VAL A 29 7.02 -3.49 -16.40
C VAL A 29 7.36 -3.24 -14.94
N LEU A 30 6.90 -4.13 -14.07
CA LEU A 30 7.22 -4.18 -12.65
C LEU A 30 7.75 -5.57 -12.30
N GLN A 31 8.38 -5.68 -11.13
CA GLN A 31 8.88 -6.96 -10.63
C GLN A 31 7.73 -7.96 -10.44
N SER A 32 7.83 -9.15 -11.04
CA SER A 32 6.85 -10.25 -10.91
C SER A 32 7.07 -11.14 -9.69
N GLU A 33 8.32 -11.31 -9.28
CA GLU A 33 8.69 -12.35 -8.33
C GLU A 33 9.24 -11.73 -7.06
N MET A 34 8.76 -12.22 -5.92
CA MET A 34 9.27 -11.86 -4.61
C MET A 34 9.43 -13.12 -3.76
N VAL A 35 10.58 -13.22 -3.14
CA VAL A 35 10.91 -14.26 -2.16
C VAL A 35 11.06 -13.61 -0.80
N ASP A 36 10.89 -14.40 0.26
CA ASP A 36 11.08 -13.95 1.64
C ASP A 36 10.30 -12.66 1.99
N TYR A 37 8.96 -12.75 1.88
CA TYR A 37 8.08 -11.62 2.16
C TYR A 37 6.93 -11.96 3.10
N SER A 38 6.58 -10.98 3.94
CA SER A 38 5.35 -10.95 4.74
C SER A 38 4.31 -10.08 4.06
N VAL A 39 3.04 -10.49 4.12
CA VAL A 39 1.93 -9.75 3.51
C VAL A 39 1.17 -8.94 4.55
N ILE A 40 0.86 -7.70 4.22
CA ILE A 40 0.02 -6.78 4.96
C ILE A 40 -1.22 -6.52 4.12
N TYR A 41 -2.39 -6.80 4.67
CA TYR A 41 -3.66 -6.50 4.00
C TYR A 41 -4.27 -5.23 4.60
N VAL A 42 -4.73 -4.34 3.72
CA VAL A 42 -5.55 -3.18 4.08
C VAL A 42 -6.82 -3.25 3.24
N PHE A 43 -7.88 -3.79 3.82
CA PHE A 43 -9.16 -4.00 3.16
C PHE A 43 -10.01 -2.73 3.19
N PHE A 44 -10.81 -2.52 2.14
CA PHE A 44 -11.93 -1.60 2.18
C PHE A 44 -13.14 -2.33 2.78
N ASN A 45 -13.64 -1.86 3.93
CA ASN A 45 -14.86 -2.38 4.52
C ASN A 45 -16.07 -1.69 3.88
N GLU A 46 -16.93 -2.45 3.21
CA GLU A 46 -18.08 -1.90 2.48
C GLU A 46 -19.20 -1.39 3.40
N GLU A 47 -19.30 -1.90 4.63
CA GLU A 47 -20.36 -1.55 5.58
C GLU A 47 -20.16 -0.15 6.17
N ASN A 48 -18.92 0.18 6.53
CA ASN A 48 -18.59 1.45 7.19
C ASN A 48 -17.68 2.36 6.35
N GLN A 49 -17.28 1.91 5.16
CA GLN A 49 -16.37 2.62 4.24
C GLN A 49 -15.00 2.93 4.85
N GLU A 50 -14.50 2.14 5.79
CA GLU A 50 -13.20 2.33 6.47
C GLU A 50 -12.11 1.35 6.04
N ALA A 51 -10.85 1.70 6.32
CA ALA A 51 -9.70 0.81 6.16
C ALA A 51 -9.57 -0.19 7.32
N GLU A 52 -9.60 -1.47 7.00
CA GLU A 52 -9.33 -2.55 7.95
C GLU A 52 -7.95 -3.17 7.72
N LEU A 53 -7.07 -3.05 8.72
CA LEU A 53 -5.70 -3.57 8.67
C LEU A 53 -5.63 -5.00 9.23
N ASN A 54 -5.19 -5.95 8.41
CA ASN A 54 -4.74 -7.27 8.85
C ASN A 54 -3.24 -7.41 8.58
N ALA A 55 -2.48 -7.41 9.67
CA ALA A 55 -1.03 -7.48 9.71
C ALA A 55 -0.56 -8.58 10.68
N ASN A 56 -1.29 -9.70 10.68
CA ASN A 56 -0.96 -10.86 11.49
C ASN A 56 0.27 -11.58 10.90
N SER A 57 1.10 -12.17 11.77
CA SER A 57 2.24 -13.00 11.37
C SER A 57 3.33 -12.31 10.53
N LEU A 58 3.56 -11.01 10.77
CA LEU A 58 4.67 -10.30 10.10
C LEU A 58 6.02 -10.64 10.72
N ILE A 59 6.98 -10.92 9.85
CA ILE A 59 8.40 -11.07 10.20
C ILE A 59 9.11 -9.78 9.78
N THR A 60 9.69 -9.04 10.74
CA THR A 60 10.30 -7.72 10.49
C THR A 60 11.52 -7.76 9.58
N SER A 61 12.24 -8.89 9.52
CA SER A 61 13.42 -9.10 8.68
C SER A 61 13.11 -9.34 7.20
N THR A 62 11.85 -9.64 6.86
CA THR A 62 11.42 -9.99 5.49
C THR A 62 11.01 -8.75 4.70
N HIS A 63 10.92 -8.87 3.38
CA HIS A 63 10.25 -7.85 2.57
C HIS A 63 8.78 -7.73 3.02
N TRP A 64 8.22 -6.52 3.02
CA TRP A 64 6.81 -6.34 3.33
C TRP A 64 6.03 -5.95 2.08
N VAL A 65 4.97 -6.71 1.82
CA VAL A 65 4.10 -6.51 0.67
C VAL A 65 2.75 -6.05 1.15
N PHE A 66 2.38 -4.86 0.74
CA PHE A 66 1.13 -4.20 1.08
C PHE A 66 0.11 -4.51 -0.02
N HIS A 67 -0.84 -5.38 0.30
CA HIS A 67 -2.08 -5.54 -0.44
C HIS A 67 -3.05 -4.48 0.09
N ILE A 68 -3.20 -3.38 -0.63
CA ILE A 68 -4.09 -2.27 -0.25
C ILE A 68 -5.24 -2.22 -1.25
N ASP A 69 -6.47 -2.16 -0.74
CA ASP A 69 -7.65 -2.03 -1.57
C ASP A 69 -7.66 -0.66 -2.27
N ARG A 70 -7.75 -0.69 -3.60
CA ARG A 70 -7.68 0.48 -4.48
C ARG A 70 -8.79 1.51 -4.22
N ARG A 71 -9.89 1.09 -3.59
CA ARG A 71 -11.05 1.94 -3.26
C ARG A 71 -10.79 2.86 -2.07
N LEU A 72 -9.78 2.56 -1.26
CA LEU A 72 -9.43 3.38 -0.12
C LEU A 72 -8.97 4.76 -0.56
N THR A 73 -9.34 5.77 0.22
CA THR A 73 -8.75 7.10 0.10
C THR A 73 -7.30 7.08 0.60
N MET A 74 -6.49 8.00 0.10
CA MET A 74 -5.08 8.11 0.49
C MET A 74 -4.93 8.39 1.97
N ARG A 75 -5.84 9.16 2.57
CA ARG A 75 -5.90 9.33 4.02
C ARG A 75 -6.01 8.00 4.76
N GLN A 76 -6.98 7.17 4.38
CA GLN A 76 -7.21 5.86 5.02
C GLN A 76 -6.05 4.89 4.80
N ALA A 77 -5.51 4.83 3.58
CA ALA A 77 -4.36 3.99 3.26
C ALA A 77 -3.10 4.47 4.01
N ALA A 78 -2.82 5.77 4.01
CA ALA A 78 -1.65 6.37 4.63
C ALA A 78 -1.62 6.15 6.14
N GLU A 79 -2.76 6.27 6.84
CA GLU A 79 -2.84 5.92 8.26
C GLU A 79 -2.30 4.51 8.54
N LYS A 80 -2.68 3.53 7.71
CA LYS A 80 -2.23 2.15 7.90
C LYS A 80 -0.78 1.98 7.45
N ILE A 81 -0.38 2.59 6.33
CA ILE A 81 1.01 2.56 5.86
C ILE A 81 1.95 3.11 6.92
N ILE A 82 1.70 4.30 7.45
CA ILE A 82 2.55 4.96 8.45
C ILE A 82 2.66 4.11 9.71
N LYS A 83 1.53 3.61 10.23
CA LYS A 83 1.52 2.68 11.37
C LYS A 83 2.43 1.47 11.14
N MET A 84 2.45 0.92 9.91
CA MET A 84 3.29 -0.21 9.57
C MET A 84 4.76 0.21 9.40
N GLN A 85 5.05 1.33 8.75
CA GLN A 85 6.43 1.80 8.61
C GLN A 85 7.05 2.07 10.01
N GLU A 86 6.32 2.70 10.91
CA GLU A 86 6.74 2.86 12.32
C GLU A 86 6.96 1.52 13.02
N LYS A 87 6.08 0.53 12.81
CA LYS A 87 6.27 -0.82 13.36
C LYS A 87 7.55 -1.48 12.83
N LYS A 88 7.89 -1.29 11.55
CA LYS A 88 9.10 -1.88 10.94
C LYS A 88 10.38 -1.24 11.44
N GLU A 89 10.35 0.07 11.67
CA GLU A 89 11.51 0.85 12.10
C GLU A 89 11.83 0.72 13.59
N LYS A 90 10.89 0.23 14.41
CA LYS A 90 11.15 -0.02 15.82
C LYS A 90 12.42 -0.87 15.97
N PRO A 91 13.38 -0.43 16.80
CA PRO A 91 14.64 -1.14 16.96
C PRO A 91 14.39 -2.54 17.52
N GLY A 92 14.78 -3.55 16.75
CA GLY A 92 14.70 -4.96 17.13
C GLY A 92 15.97 -5.69 16.73
N MET A 93 16.31 -6.75 17.47
CA MET A 93 17.53 -7.55 17.26
C MET A 93 17.58 -8.29 15.91
N HIS A 94 16.47 -8.28 15.15
CA HIS A 94 16.29 -8.98 13.88
C HIS A 94 15.90 -8.04 12.73
N ASN A 95 16.23 -6.74 12.80
CA ASN A 95 15.97 -5.83 11.69
C ASN A 95 16.94 -6.12 10.53
N ASN A 96 16.41 -6.30 9.32
CA ASN A 96 17.20 -6.51 8.12
C ASN A 96 17.23 -5.20 7.31
N PRO A 97 18.39 -4.53 7.16
CA PRO A 97 18.49 -3.28 6.40
C PRO A 97 18.25 -3.48 4.90
N ASN A 98 18.33 -4.72 4.40
CA ASN A 98 18.04 -5.06 3.01
C ASN A 98 16.55 -5.38 2.78
N SER A 99 15.75 -5.43 3.84
CA SER A 99 14.31 -5.60 3.69
C SER A 99 13.70 -4.37 3.01
N ARG A 100 12.77 -4.63 2.09
CA ARG A 100 12.15 -3.63 1.20
C ARG A 100 10.65 -3.64 1.39
N ASN A 101 9.99 -2.55 1.01
CA ASN A 101 8.54 -2.43 1.07
C ASN A 101 7.98 -2.27 -0.34
N PHE A 102 6.90 -2.99 -0.62
CA PHE A 102 6.27 -3.02 -1.93
C PHE A 102 4.75 -2.90 -1.81
N PHE A 103 4.12 -2.17 -2.72
CA PHE A 103 2.69 -2.30 -2.98
C PHE A 103 2.48 -3.41 -3.99
N SER A 104 1.42 -4.18 -3.77
CA SER A 104 0.93 -5.07 -4.81
C SER A 104 0.04 -4.32 -5.79
N VAL A 105 0.31 -4.53 -7.07
CA VAL A 105 -0.50 -3.99 -8.17
C VAL A 105 -0.87 -5.12 -9.12
N ALA A 106 -2.03 -4.99 -9.76
CA ALA A 106 -2.44 -5.87 -10.84
C ALA A 106 -1.94 -5.29 -12.17
N ASP A 107 -1.15 -6.07 -12.89
CA ASP A 107 -0.74 -5.78 -14.27
C ASP A 107 -1.92 -6.03 -15.20
N MET A 108 -2.41 -4.96 -15.82
CA MET A 108 -3.59 -5.02 -16.70
C MET A 108 -3.34 -5.75 -18.01
N GLU A 109 -2.09 -5.74 -18.49
CA GLU A 109 -1.73 -6.34 -19.77
C GLU A 109 -1.54 -7.85 -19.61
N ASN A 110 -0.80 -8.25 -18.57
CA ASN A 110 -0.42 -9.65 -18.37
C ASN A 110 -1.28 -10.40 -17.35
N LYS A 111 -2.21 -9.71 -16.66
CA LYS A 111 -3.07 -10.26 -15.60
C LYS A 111 -2.25 -10.93 -14.49
N GLN A 112 -1.16 -10.29 -14.10
CA GLN A 112 -0.21 -10.79 -13.10
C GLN A 112 -0.12 -9.86 -11.90
N LEU A 113 0.13 -10.46 -10.73
CA LEU A 113 0.53 -9.71 -9.55
C LEU A 113 1.93 -9.15 -9.77
N ARG A 114 2.11 -7.85 -9.54
CA ARG A 114 3.41 -7.17 -9.60
C ARG A 114 3.66 -6.36 -8.34
N PHE A 115 4.91 -5.97 -8.16
CA PHE A 115 5.37 -5.28 -6.97
C PHE A 115 5.94 -3.90 -7.32
N LEU A 116 5.23 -2.85 -6.87
CA LEU A 116 5.65 -1.47 -6.95
C LEU A 116 6.43 -1.12 -5.67
N GLU A 117 7.73 -0.95 -5.79
CA GLU A 117 8.55 -0.65 -4.61
C GLU A 117 8.27 0.75 -4.05
N PHE A 118 8.19 0.86 -2.73
CA PHE A 118 8.14 2.13 -2.03
C PHE A 118 9.08 2.26 -0.81
N THR A 119 10.17 1.47 -0.76
CA THR A 119 11.07 1.39 0.41
C THR A 119 11.60 2.75 0.88
N LYS A 120 11.90 3.67 -0.04
CA LYS A 120 12.48 4.99 0.26
C LYS A 120 11.43 6.06 0.59
N GLN A 121 10.16 5.79 0.31
CA GLN A 121 9.06 6.73 0.47
C GLN A 121 8.54 6.65 1.91
N ARG A 122 8.71 7.74 2.65
CA ARG A 122 8.15 7.92 3.99
C ARG A 122 6.85 8.70 3.91
N PHE A 123 5.79 8.15 4.49
CA PHE A 123 4.50 8.81 4.57
C PHE A 123 4.40 9.62 5.87
N ASP A 124 3.77 10.79 5.83
CA ASP A 124 3.50 11.65 6.99
C ASP A 124 2.24 12.51 6.75
N TRP A 125 1.59 12.94 7.83
CA TRP A 125 0.44 13.87 7.84
C TRP A 125 0.78 15.26 8.41
N LYS A 126 1.98 15.43 9.01
CA LYS A 126 2.33 16.67 9.73
C LYS A 126 2.98 17.74 8.84
N GLY A 127 2.58 19.00 9.07
CA GLY A 127 3.36 20.17 8.67
C GLY A 127 3.43 20.43 7.16
N ILE A 128 2.39 20.05 6.41
CA ILE A 128 2.36 20.25 4.97
C ILE A 128 2.20 21.73 4.65
N ASP A 129 3.29 22.37 4.24
CA ASP A 129 3.23 23.66 3.57
C ASP A 129 2.95 23.42 2.08
N THR A 130 1.66 23.28 1.73
CA THR A 130 1.22 22.95 0.36
C THR A 130 1.60 24.01 -0.68
N GLU A 131 1.97 25.23 -0.26
CA GLU A 131 2.46 26.27 -1.14
C GLU A 131 3.93 26.04 -1.54
N LYS A 132 4.71 25.37 -0.68
CA LYS A 132 6.14 25.10 -0.90
C LYS A 132 6.43 23.68 -1.38
N ILE A 133 5.55 22.74 -1.09
CA ILE A 133 5.67 21.35 -1.49
C ILE A 133 4.81 21.14 -2.73
N PRO A 134 5.34 20.60 -3.84
CA PRO A 134 4.54 20.35 -5.03
C PRO A 134 3.56 19.17 -4.82
N GLN A 135 2.42 19.24 -5.49
CA GLN A 135 1.47 18.13 -5.53
C GLN A 135 2.02 16.99 -6.42
N LEU A 136 1.83 15.74 -5.99
CA LEU A 136 2.27 14.56 -6.74
C LEU A 136 1.74 14.53 -8.19
N SER A 137 0.47 14.88 -8.40
CA SER A 137 -0.16 14.90 -9.72
C SER A 137 0.51 15.91 -10.67
N ALA A 138 0.86 17.10 -10.16
CA ALA A 138 1.55 18.12 -10.94
C ALA A 138 2.92 17.62 -11.43
N ILE A 139 3.65 16.89 -10.58
CA ILE A 139 4.96 16.32 -10.93
C ILE A 139 4.79 15.18 -11.93
N ALA A 140 3.90 14.24 -11.64
CA ALA A 140 3.64 13.09 -12.48
C ALA A 140 3.19 13.49 -13.90
N ASN A 141 2.47 14.60 -14.05
CA ASN A 141 1.96 15.08 -15.33
C ASN A 141 2.91 16.07 -16.06
N SER A 142 4.02 16.47 -15.45
CA SER A 142 4.96 17.40 -16.08
C SER A 142 5.63 16.80 -17.33
N GLU A 143 5.75 17.59 -18.40
CA GLU A 143 6.53 17.24 -19.59
C GLU A 143 7.99 17.69 -19.42
N GLY A 144 8.95 16.81 -19.73
CA GLY A 144 10.39 17.08 -19.62
C GLY A 144 11.06 16.57 -18.34
N SER A 145 12.38 16.76 -18.24
CA SER A 145 13.15 16.43 -17.03
C SER A 145 12.80 17.43 -15.93
N PHE A 146 12.03 16.98 -14.95
CA PHE A 146 11.70 17.76 -13.76
C PHE A 146 12.96 17.87 -12.88
N GLU A 147 13.82 18.87 -13.14
CA GLU A 147 14.99 19.20 -12.31
C GLU A 147 14.57 19.83 -10.98
N THR A 148 13.67 19.20 -10.21
CA THR A 148 13.34 19.76 -8.90
C THR A 148 14.21 19.19 -7.82
N ARG A 149 14.83 20.11 -7.07
CA ARG A 149 15.61 19.88 -5.84
C ARG A 149 14.76 19.39 -4.66
N THR A 150 13.56 18.85 -4.88
CA THR A 150 12.67 18.37 -3.82
C THR A 150 12.41 16.88 -3.97
N ASP A 151 12.64 16.17 -2.88
CA ASP A 151 12.28 14.77 -2.69
C ASP A 151 10.94 14.62 -1.95
N ALA A 152 10.27 15.75 -1.67
CA ALA A 152 9.00 15.83 -0.98
C ALA A 152 7.86 16.23 -1.92
N VAL A 153 6.72 15.55 -1.78
CA VAL A 153 5.45 15.87 -2.44
C VAL A 153 4.30 15.81 -1.44
N TRP A 154 3.19 16.46 -1.77
CA TRP A 154 1.93 16.21 -1.10
C TRP A 154 0.91 15.53 -2.02
N VAL A 155 -0.01 14.81 -1.40
CA VAL A 155 -1.11 14.09 -2.04
C VAL A 155 -2.40 14.50 -1.34
N ASP A 156 -3.45 14.73 -2.14
CA ASP A 156 -4.79 14.97 -1.61
C ASP A 156 -5.26 13.72 -0.87
N GLY A 157 -5.69 13.89 0.39
CA GLY A 157 -6.18 12.80 1.23
C GLY A 157 -7.43 12.11 0.65
N ALA A 158 -8.21 12.81 -0.17
CA ALA A 158 -9.40 12.29 -0.84
C ALA A 158 -9.08 11.50 -2.12
N MET A 159 -7.86 11.60 -2.67
CA MET A 159 -7.41 10.78 -3.79
C MET A 159 -7.57 9.30 -3.44
N ASN A 160 -8.08 8.48 -4.35
CA ASN A 160 -8.13 7.04 -4.11
C ASN A 160 -6.73 6.41 -4.26
N PHE A 161 -6.55 5.21 -3.69
CA PHE A 161 -5.27 4.53 -3.71
C PHE A 161 -4.87 4.04 -5.13
N GLN A 162 -5.86 3.77 -6.00
CA GLN A 162 -5.63 3.47 -7.42
C GLN A 162 -4.83 4.58 -8.12
N ASP A 163 -5.29 5.82 -8.02
CA ASP A 163 -4.70 6.97 -8.70
C ASP A 163 -3.31 7.27 -8.13
N PHE A 164 -3.16 7.19 -6.80
CA PHE A 164 -1.86 7.32 -6.16
C PHE A 164 -0.84 6.31 -6.68
N ALA A 165 -1.20 5.02 -6.76
CA ALA A 165 -0.30 3.97 -7.23
C ALA A 165 0.15 4.23 -8.69
N VAL A 166 -0.76 4.70 -9.54
CA VAL A 166 -0.45 5.09 -10.92
C VAL A 166 0.53 6.26 -10.94
N LEU A 167 0.24 7.35 -10.21
CA LEU A 167 1.11 8.53 -10.18
C LEU A 167 2.49 8.20 -9.63
N LEU A 168 2.56 7.41 -8.55
CA LEU A 168 3.84 6.95 -7.98
C LEU A 168 4.65 6.19 -9.04
N TYR A 169 4.04 5.23 -9.74
CA TYR A 169 4.72 4.48 -10.79
C TYR A 169 5.22 5.40 -11.92
N GLN A 170 4.40 6.35 -12.37
CA GLN A 170 4.81 7.31 -13.41
C GLN A 170 6.00 8.16 -12.97
N THR A 171 6.05 8.60 -11.71
CA THR A 171 7.21 9.35 -11.20
C THR A 171 8.48 8.49 -11.18
N GLN A 172 8.37 7.21 -10.83
CA GLN A 172 9.51 6.28 -10.84
C GLN A 172 10.03 6.02 -12.25
N LEU A 173 9.14 5.90 -13.26
CA LEU A 173 9.53 5.78 -14.67
C LEU A 173 10.29 7.02 -15.16
N LYS A 174 9.98 8.20 -14.62
CA LYS A 174 10.70 9.45 -14.91
C LYS A 174 12.02 9.59 -14.14
N GLY A 175 12.41 8.59 -13.35
CA GLY A 175 13.61 8.64 -12.50
C GLY A 175 13.48 9.58 -11.30
N LEU A 176 12.26 9.97 -10.94
CA LEU A 176 12.00 10.83 -9.78
C LEU A 176 11.80 9.96 -8.54
N PHE A 177 12.82 9.91 -7.68
CA PHE A 177 12.81 9.11 -6.46
C PHE A 177 12.40 9.95 -5.26
N LEU A 178 11.10 10.22 -5.15
CA LEU A 178 10.49 10.91 -4.01
C LEU A 178 10.79 10.15 -2.71
N THR A 179 11.18 10.84 -1.64
CA THR A 179 11.47 10.22 -0.33
C THR A 179 10.41 10.57 0.71
N LYS A 180 9.65 11.66 0.54
CA LYS A 180 8.62 12.10 1.48
C LYS A 180 7.28 12.31 0.77
N ILE A 181 6.26 11.65 1.27
CA ILE A 181 4.89 11.73 0.77
C ILE A 181 4.01 12.24 1.90
N TYR A 182 3.63 13.51 1.78
CA TYR A 182 2.74 14.17 2.71
C TYR A 182 1.29 13.94 2.28
N VAL A 183 0.44 13.45 3.17
CA VAL A 183 -0.98 13.19 2.84
C VAL A 183 -1.84 14.21 3.57
N GLN A 184 -2.68 14.92 2.83
CA GLN A 184 -3.60 15.88 3.43
C GLN A 184 -4.59 15.16 4.37
N PRO A 185 -4.89 15.74 5.56
CA PRO A 185 -5.82 15.16 6.52
C PRO A 185 -7.27 15.05 6.05
#